data_AF-A0A3N7HLF2-F1
#
_entry.id   AF-A0A3N7HLF2-F1
#
_cell.length_a   1.000
_cell.length_b   1.000
_cell.length_c   1.000
_cell.angle_alpha   90.00
_cell.angle_beta   90.00
_cell.angle_gamma   90.00
#
_symmetry.space_group_name_H-M   'P 1'
#
loop_
_entity.id
_entity.type
_entity.pdbx_description
1 polymer ?
#
loop_
_entity_poly.entity_id
_entity_poly.type
_entity_poly.pdbx_seq_one_letter_code
_entity_poly.pdbx_strand_id
1 'polypeptide(L)' 'MATPAQPARAATAATVSTPSQPAQPAVPATPGSPAAIGDEIEQRLITLKRLRDKNLITEEEYQQKRREVLQKL' A
#
# COMPACT_ATOMS: atom_id res chain seq x y z
N MET A 1 -20.11 -27.76 62.61
CA MET A 1 -20.82 -28.47 61.53
C MET A 1 -21.22 -27.45 60.48
N ALA A 2 -20.91 -27.74 59.21
CA ALA A 2 -21.28 -27.02 57.98
C ALA A 2 -20.65 -25.62 57.70
N THR A 3 -19.74 -25.60 56.72
CA THR A 3 -19.44 -24.45 55.85
C THR A 3 -20.56 -24.30 54.80
N PRO A 4 -20.87 -23.09 54.34
CA PRO A 4 -20.83 -22.80 52.90
C PRO A 4 -19.95 -21.56 52.62
N ALA A 5 -18.97 -21.61 51.71
CA ALA A 5 -19.11 -21.49 50.24
C ALA A 5 -19.74 -20.14 49.86
N GLN A 6 -19.20 -19.26 49.02
CA GLN A 6 -17.99 -19.14 48.21
C GLN A 6 -17.91 -17.64 47.81
N PRO A 7 -16.78 -17.16 47.23
CA PRO A 7 -16.59 -15.81 46.74
C PRO A 7 -17.02 -15.67 45.27
N ALA A 8 -17.52 -14.50 44.86
CA ALA A 8 -17.51 -14.09 43.45
C ALA A 8 -17.75 -12.57 43.31
N ARG A 9 -16.65 -11.80 43.28
CA ARG A 9 -16.69 -10.45 42.69
C ARG A 9 -16.82 -10.64 41.18
N ALA A 10 -18.04 -10.54 40.66
CA ALA A 10 -18.27 -10.46 39.24
C ALA A 10 -17.82 -9.07 38.75
N ALA A 11 -16.70 -9.07 38.02
CA ALA A 11 -16.24 -7.94 37.25
C ALA A 11 -17.32 -7.56 36.22
N THR A 12 -17.74 -6.31 36.22
CA THR A 12 -18.53 -5.73 35.13
C THR A 12 -17.63 -5.63 33.90
N ALA A 13 -17.61 -6.69 33.08
CA ALA A 13 -17.04 -6.65 31.74
C ALA A 13 -17.85 -5.64 30.93
N ALA A 14 -17.19 -4.55 30.54
CA ALA A 14 -17.73 -3.56 29.63
C ALA A 14 -18.22 -4.26 28.36
N THR A 15 -19.50 -4.08 28.06
CA THR A 15 -20.15 -4.47 26.82
C THR A 15 -19.53 -3.71 25.65
N VAL A 16 -18.49 -4.30 25.05
CA VAL A 16 -18.05 -3.96 23.69
C VAL A 16 -19.08 -4.51 22.71
N SER A 17 -19.92 -3.63 22.18
CA SER A 17 -20.81 -3.92 21.05
C SER A 17 -20.79 -2.73 20.11
N THR A 18 -19.61 -2.46 19.53
CA THR A 18 -19.54 -1.66 18.31
C THR A 18 -20.21 -2.46 17.18
N PRO A 19 -21.16 -1.86 16.45
CA PRO A 19 -21.87 -2.53 15.37
C PRO A 19 -20.89 -2.99 14.29
N SER A 20 -21.01 -4.26 13.93
CA SER A 20 -20.34 -4.88 12.80
C SER A 20 -20.55 -4.06 11.53
N GLN A 21 -19.51 -3.34 11.12
CA GLN A 21 -19.49 -2.70 9.82
C GLN A 21 -19.62 -3.79 8.75
N PRO A 22 -20.52 -3.65 7.76
CA PRO A 22 -20.62 -4.62 6.69
C PRO A 22 -19.26 -4.74 6.00
N ALA A 23 -18.77 -5.97 5.88
CA ALA A 23 -17.58 -6.26 5.09
C ALA A 23 -17.81 -5.73 3.67
N GLN A 24 -17.13 -4.62 3.33
CA GLN A 24 -17.10 -4.16 1.96
C GLN A 24 -16.51 -5.29 1.11
N PRO A 25 -17.11 -5.62 -0.05
CA PRO A 25 -16.50 -6.56 -0.97
C PRO A 25 -15.09 -6.05 -1.28
N ALA A 26 -14.08 -6.91 -1.13
CA ALA A 26 -12.76 -6.60 -1.66
C ALA A 26 -12.91 -6.38 -3.16
N VAL A 27 -12.83 -5.12 -3.59
CA VAL A 27 -12.81 -4.79 -5.00
C VAL A 27 -11.54 -5.44 -5.58
N PRO A 28 -11.65 -6.28 -6.63
CA PRO A 28 -10.48 -6.69 -7.38
C PRO A 28 -9.83 -5.40 -7.90
N ALA A 29 -8.53 -5.20 -7.64
CA ALA A 29 -7.78 -4.15 -8.31
C ALA A 29 -7.90 -4.40 -9.82
N THR A 30 -8.71 -3.60 -10.50
CA THR A 30 -8.88 -3.66 -11.95
C THR A 30 -7.50 -3.52 -12.60
N PRO A 31 -7.09 -4.45 -13.48
CA PRO A 31 -5.85 -4.30 -14.21
C PRO A 31 -5.92 -3.04 -15.09
N GLY A 32 -5.01 -2.11 -14.80
CA GLY A 32 -4.55 -1.01 -15.65
C GLY A 32 -5.57 -0.33 -16.56
N SER A 33 -6.12 0.80 -16.12
CA SER A 33 -6.63 1.80 -17.07
C SER A 33 -5.49 2.30 -17.97
N PRO A 34 -5.72 2.66 -19.24
CA PRO A 34 -4.69 3.19 -20.14
C PRO A 34 -4.02 4.49 -19.65
N ALA A 35 -4.63 5.18 -18.68
CA ALA A 35 -4.01 6.29 -17.96
C ALA A 35 -2.82 5.85 -17.06
N ALA A 36 -2.78 4.60 -16.62
CA ALA A 36 -1.67 4.05 -15.84
C ALA A 36 -0.39 3.95 -16.67
N ILE A 37 -0.50 3.70 -17.99
CA ILE A 37 0.67 3.54 -18.87
C ILE A 37 1.44 4.87 -19.00
N GLY A 38 0.71 5.99 -19.11
CA GLY A 38 1.33 7.32 -19.13
C GLY A 38 2.01 7.68 -17.81
N ASP A 39 1.37 7.34 -16.68
CA ASP A 39 1.92 7.54 -15.35
C ASP A 39 3.18 6.68 -15.12
N GLU A 40 3.19 5.43 -15.58
CA GLU A 40 4.36 4.55 -15.46
C GLU A 40 5.57 5.06 -16.25
N ILE A 41 5.37 5.60 -17.45
CA ILE A 41 6.42 6.22 -18.27
C ILE A 41 7.00 7.44 -17.55
N GLU A 42 6.15 8.29 -16.97
CA GLU A 42 6.55 9.47 -16.21
C GLU A 42 7.33 9.10 -14.94
N GLN A 43 6.82 8.14 -14.15
CA GLN A 43 7.49 7.59 -12.97
C GLN A 43 8.88 7.05 -13.31
N ARG A 44 9.02 6.39 -14.47
CA ARG A 44 10.30 5.84 -14.91
C ARG A 44 11.28 6.95 -15.30
N LEU A 45 10.84 8.01 -15.97
CA LEU A 45 11.65 9.19 -16.25
C LEU A 45 12.12 9.89 -14.96
N ILE A 46 11.23 10.06 -13.98
CA ILE A 46 11.55 10.67 -12.69
C ILE A 46 12.60 9.85 -11.94
N THR A 47 12.45 8.52 -11.95
CA THR A 47 13.40 7.60 -11.33
C THR A 47 14.78 7.70 -11.97
N LEU A 48 14.86 7.70 -13.30
CA LEU A 48 16.11 7.87 -14.04
C LEU A 48 16.80 9.20 -13.70
N LYS A 49 16.03 10.29 -13.59
CA LYS A 49 16.56 11.60 -13.22
C LYS A 49 17.14 11.61 -11.80
N ARG A 50 16.45 10.98 -10.84
CA ARG A 50 16.94 10.83 -9.45
C ARG A 50 18.20 9.99 -9.36
N LEU A 51 18.29 8.90 -10.14
CA LEU A 51 19.49 8.06 -10.19
C LEU A 51 20.70 8.85 -10.73
N ARG A 52 20.50 9.66 -11.78
CA ARG A 52 21.54 10.53 -12.33
C ARG A 52 21.99 11.58 -11.31
N ASP A 53 21.04 12.23 -10.64
CA ASP A 53 21.31 13.25 -9.62
C ASP A 53 22.14 12.70 -8.46
N LYS A 54 21.87 11.45 -8.05
CA LYS A 54 22.65 10.72 -7.06
C LYS A 54 23.98 10.15 -7.59
N ASN A 55 24.35 10.46 -8.84
CA ASN A 55 25.53 9.90 -9.52
C ASN A 55 25.55 8.35 -9.57
N LEU A 56 24.39 7.70 -9.48
CA LEU A 56 24.25 6.24 -9.54
C LEU A 56 24.27 5.69 -10.97
N ILE A 57 23.98 6.56 -11.94
CA ILE A 57 24.10 6.28 -13.37
C ILE A 57 24.85 7.42 -14.04
N THR A 58 25.53 7.10 -15.13
CA THR A 58 26.20 8.10 -15.97
C THR A 58 25.18 8.86 -16.82
N GLU A 59 25.57 10.02 -17.34
CA GLU A 59 24.73 10.78 -18.27
C GLU A 59 24.40 9.97 -19.54
N GLU A 60 25.33 9.16 -20.00
CA GLU A 60 25.14 8.28 -21.15
C GLU A 60 24.04 7.23 -20.88
N GLU A 61 24.09 6.54 -19.73
CA GLU A 61 23.06 5.58 -19.30
C GLU A 61 21.67 6.25 -19.17
N TYR A 62 21.63 7.45 -18.59
CA TYR A 62 20.39 8.23 -18.47
C TYR A 62 19.78 8.53 -19.85
N GLN A 63 20.59 9.04 -20.78
CA GLN A 63 20.14 9.38 -22.14
C GLN A 63 19.68 8.13 -22.90
N GLN A 64 20.39 7.01 -22.74
CA GLN A 64 20.04 5.75 -23.39
C GLN A 64 18.68 5.23 -22.89
N LYS A 65 18.48 5.12 -21.56
CA LYS A 65 17.20 4.69 -20.99
C LYS A 65 16.06 5.67 -21.28
N ARG A 66 16.30 6.98 -21.24
CA ARG A 66 15.27 8.00 -21.53
C ARG A 66 14.73 7.84 -22.96
N ARG A 67 15.61 7.60 -23.94
CA ARG A 67 15.21 7.34 -25.33
C ARG A 67 14.40 6.05 -25.45
N GLU A 68 14.82 4.98 -24.79
CA GLU A 68 14.07 3.72 -24.79
C GLU A 68 12.67 3.86 -24.19
N VAL A 69 12.56 4.62 -23.10
CA VAL A 69 11.27 4.89 -22.45
C VAL A 69 10.37 5.72 -23.37
N LEU A 70 10.89 6.73 -24.07
CA LEU A 70 10.13 7.50 -25.06
C LEU A 70 9.73 6.69 -26.30
N GLN A 71 10.56 5.72 -26.72
CA GLN A 71 10.23 4.84 -27.85
C GLN A 71 9.16 3.80 -27.53
N LYS A 72 8.91 3.53 -26.25
CA LYS A 72 7.90 2.57 -25.79
C LYS A 72 6.52 3.18 -25.53
N LEU A 73 6.39 4.50 -25.75
CA LEU A 73 5.10 5.21 -25.78
C LEU A 73 4.37 4.91 -27.09
#